data_AF-A0A6A5ZZ22-F1
#
_entry.id   AF-A0A6A5ZZ22-F1
#
_cell.length_a   1.000
_cell.length_b   1.000
_cell.length_c   1.000
_cell.angle_alpha   90.00
_cell.angle_beta   90.00
_cell.angle_gamma   90.00
#
_symmetry.space_group_name_H-M   'P 1'
#
loop_
_entity.id
_entity.type
_entity.pdbx_description
1 polymer ?
#
loop_
_entity_poly.entity_id
_entity_poly.type
_entity_poly.pdbx_seq_one_letter_code
_entity_poly.pdbx_strand_id
1 'polypeptide(L)'
;MKFTTAIAFFAAVLPAVCLPTARQFNLPTCGAETCLTDGVFDACAPGDLACLCTLEQSEVTRYVETVQSCLDGEAGQAACTAGAIYQYKDLLKTVCATEQFGNKTVVFTAPIPSNATTTNTTIY
;
A
#
# COMPACT_ATOMS: atom_id res chain seq x y z
N MET A 1 3.81 72.33 -16.70
CA MET A 1 4.49 71.02 -16.78
C MET A 1 3.98 70.16 -15.63
N LYS A 2 3.24 69.08 -15.90
CA LYS A 2 2.76 68.11 -14.92
C LYS A 2 3.01 66.72 -15.52
N PHE A 3 3.99 66.00 -14.99
CA PHE A 3 4.24 64.61 -15.35
C PHE A 3 3.81 63.75 -14.18
N THR A 4 2.72 63.02 -14.38
CA THR A 4 2.10 62.13 -13.40
C THR A 4 2.83 60.80 -13.44
N THR A 5 3.46 60.42 -12.34
CA THR A 5 4.18 59.16 -12.13
C THR A 5 3.17 58.02 -11.94
N ALA A 6 3.25 56.97 -12.76
CA ALA A 6 2.51 55.73 -12.54
C ALA A 6 3.50 54.62 -12.17
N ILE A 7 3.40 54.11 -10.94
CA ILE A 7 4.19 52.99 -10.43
C ILE A 7 3.41 51.70 -10.77
N ALA A 8 3.95 50.90 -11.68
CA ALA A 8 3.41 49.58 -12.01
C ALA A 8 3.89 48.55 -10.97
N PHE A 9 2.97 48.03 -10.17
CA PHE A 9 3.20 46.88 -9.31
C PHE A 9 3.17 45.61 -10.16
N PHE A 10 4.33 45.01 -10.43
CA PHE A 10 4.41 43.66 -10.97
C PHE A 10 4.13 42.65 -9.85
N ALA A 11 2.91 42.14 -9.82
CA ALA A 11 2.57 40.99 -9.00
C ALA A 11 3.32 39.76 -9.53
N ALA A 12 4.27 39.25 -8.75
CA ALA A 12 4.98 38.02 -9.03
C ALA A 12 4.00 36.84 -8.98
N VAL A 13 3.66 36.31 -10.15
CA VAL A 13 2.85 35.09 -10.30
C VAL A 13 3.78 33.91 -10.02
N LEU A 14 3.74 33.40 -8.79
CA LEU A 14 4.40 32.14 -8.44
C LEU A 14 3.68 31.02 -9.20
N PRO A 15 4.38 30.17 -9.98
CA PRO A 15 3.78 28.95 -10.50
C PRO A 15 3.43 28.07 -9.29
N ALA A 16 2.13 27.85 -9.10
CA ALA A 16 1.64 26.82 -8.21
C ALA A 16 2.19 25.48 -8.74
N VAL A 17 3.30 25.02 -8.16
CA VAL A 17 3.68 23.62 -8.23
C VAL A 17 2.53 22.86 -7.58
N CYS A 18 1.66 22.32 -8.41
CA CYS A 18 0.69 21.31 -8.01
C CYS A 18 1.50 20.11 -7.53
N LEU A 19 1.89 20.10 -6.25
CA LEU A 19 2.19 18.84 -5.58
C LEU A 19 0.88 18.05 -5.67
N PRO A 20 0.86 16.86 -6.30
CA PRO A 20 -0.30 16.00 -6.19
C PRO A 20 -0.45 15.71 -4.70
N THR A 21 -1.42 16.36 -4.07
CA THR A 21 -1.92 15.98 -2.76
C THR A 21 -2.16 14.49 -2.88
N ALA A 22 -1.39 13.70 -2.13
CA ALA A 22 -1.55 12.26 -2.05
C ALA A 22 -3.04 12.03 -1.82
N ARG A 23 -3.74 11.63 -2.88
CA ARG A 23 -5.14 11.28 -2.78
C ARG A 23 -5.16 10.24 -1.68
N GLN A 24 -5.92 10.49 -0.62
CA GLN A 24 -6.29 9.45 0.32
C GLN A 24 -7.09 8.44 -0.52
N PHE A 25 -6.38 7.60 -1.26
CA PHE A 25 -6.91 6.39 -1.84
C PHE A 25 -7.34 5.63 -0.61
N ASN A 26 -8.64 5.67 -0.34
CA ASN A 26 -9.27 4.80 0.62
C ASN A 26 -9.10 3.40 0.02
N LEU A 27 -7.93 2.81 0.27
CA LEU A 27 -7.56 1.53 -0.25
C LEU A 27 -8.60 0.58 0.32
N PRO A 28 -9.26 -0.24 -0.51
CA PRO A 28 -9.98 -1.37 0.04
C PRO A 28 -8.93 -2.22 0.76
N THR A 29 -8.85 -2.09 2.09
CA THR A 29 -7.96 -2.89 2.94
C THR A 29 -8.38 -4.35 2.91
N CYS A 30 -9.54 -4.65 2.31
CA CYS A 30 -10.04 -5.99 2.08
C CYS A 30 -10.17 -6.81 3.35
N GLY A 31 -10.51 -6.14 4.45
CA GLY A 31 -10.60 -6.76 5.75
C GLY A 31 -9.22 -7.16 6.31
N ALA A 32 -8.12 -6.61 5.81
CA ALA A 32 -6.80 -6.81 6.41
C ALA A 32 -6.80 -6.42 7.90
N GLU A 33 -7.64 -5.47 8.33
CA GLU A 33 -7.84 -5.22 9.76
C GLU A 33 -8.46 -6.42 10.51
N THR A 34 -9.36 -7.18 9.86
CA THR A 34 -9.92 -8.41 10.44
C THR A 34 -8.94 -9.58 10.44
N CYS A 35 -7.89 -9.48 9.61
CA CYS A 35 -6.78 -10.44 9.58
C CYS A 35 -5.74 -10.20 10.69
N LEU A 36 -5.83 -9.07 11.39
CA LEU A 36 -4.96 -8.69 12.48
C LEU A 36 -5.73 -8.80 13.79
N THR A 37 -5.12 -9.35 14.83
CA THR A 37 -5.76 -9.55 16.14
C THR A 37 -6.31 -8.24 16.74
N ASP A 38 -5.62 -7.12 16.49
CA ASP A 38 -5.95 -5.80 17.03
C ASP A 38 -6.38 -4.78 15.95
N GLY A 39 -6.55 -5.22 14.70
CA GLY A 39 -6.87 -4.32 13.58
C GLY A 39 -5.71 -3.45 13.07
N VAL A 40 -4.55 -3.51 13.73
CA VAL A 40 -3.32 -2.77 13.38
C VAL A 40 -2.10 -3.68 13.45
N PHE A 41 -1.05 -3.34 12.72
CA PHE A 41 0.24 -4.04 12.72
C PHE A 41 1.34 -3.05 13.11
N ASP A 42 1.99 -3.27 14.25
CA ASP A 42 3.00 -2.36 14.83
C ASP A 42 2.54 -0.89 14.85
N ALA A 43 1.30 -0.66 15.30
CA ALA A 43 0.60 0.63 15.32
C ALA A 43 0.29 1.25 13.95
N CYS A 44 0.59 0.56 12.85
CA CYS A 44 0.18 0.95 11.50
C CYS A 44 -1.16 0.30 11.13
N ALA A 45 -2.08 1.11 10.60
CA ALA A 45 -3.30 0.60 10.01
C ALA A 45 -2.99 -0.10 8.66
N PRO A 46 -3.70 -1.17 8.30
CA PRO A 46 -3.48 -1.88 7.03
C PRO A 46 -3.76 -1.02 5.78
N GLY A 47 -4.54 0.06 5.92
CA GLY A 47 -4.76 1.07 4.88
C GLY A 47 -3.69 2.16 4.82
N ASP A 48 -2.85 2.28 5.86
CA ASP A 48 -1.72 3.21 5.88
C ASP A 48 -0.46 2.52 5.36
N LEU A 49 -0.41 2.40 4.03
CA LEU A 49 0.74 1.80 3.34
C LEU A 49 2.04 2.54 3.64
N ALA A 50 1.99 3.86 3.84
CA ALA A 50 3.20 4.63 4.15
C ALA A 50 3.76 4.23 5.51
N CYS A 51 2.91 4.12 6.54
CA CYS A 51 3.31 3.63 7.85
C CYS A 51 3.92 2.22 7.75
N LEU A 52 3.22 1.28 7.09
CA LEU A 52 3.73 -0.08 6.90
C LEU A 52 5.08 -0.10 6.18
N CYS A 53 5.22 0.67 5.10
CA CYS A 53 6.46 0.72 4.33
C CYS A 53 7.59 1.47 5.05
N THR A 54 7.35 2.20 6.16
CA THR A 54 8.45 2.73 6.99
C THR A 54 9.12 1.67 7.85
N LEU A 55 8.40 0.60 8.21
CA LEU A 55 8.92 -0.50 9.04
C LEU A 55 10.08 -1.22 8.39
N GLU A 56 11.00 -1.78 9.16
CA GLU A 56 12.13 -2.54 8.60
C GLU A 56 11.67 -3.66 7.66
N GLN A 57 12.52 -4.06 6.71
CA GLN A 57 12.16 -5.06 5.70
C GLN A 57 11.66 -6.38 6.31
N SER A 58 12.17 -6.78 7.47
CA SER A 58 11.71 -7.95 8.22
C SER A 58 10.26 -7.82 8.68
N GLU A 59 9.87 -6.65 9.19
CA GLU A 59 8.51 -6.40 9.67
C GLU A 59 7.52 -6.26 8.51
N VAL A 60 7.94 -5.66 7.40
CA VAL A 60 7.13 -5.64 6.17
C VAL A 60 6.88 -7.07 5.66
N THR A 61 7.90 -7.93 5.67
CA THR A 61 7.73 -9.34 5.31
C THR A 61 6.78 -10.05 6.29
N ARG A 62 6.95 -9.84 7.60
CA ARG A 62 6.08 -10.42 8.63
C ARG A 62 4.63 -9.96 8.50
N TYR A 63 4.41 -8.69 8.17
CA TYR A 63 3.09 -8.16 7.88
C TYR A 63 2.44 -8.94 6.74
N VAL A 64 3.16 -9.07 5.61
CA VAL A 64 2.68 -9.80 4.43
C VAL A 64 2.35 -11.25 4.78
N GLU A 65 3.22 -11.97 5.47
CA GLU A 65 2.98 -13.35 5.89
C GLU A 65 1.75 -13.49 6.79
N THR A 66 1.53 -12.52 7.69
CA THR A 66 0.39 -12.50 8.60
C THR A 66 -0.92 -12.28 7.83
N VAL A 67 -0.98 -11.26 6.97
CA VAL A 67 -2.24 -10.90 6.30
C VAL A 67 -2.53 -11.75 5.07
N GLN A 68 -1.50 -12.32 4.42
CA GLN A 68 -1.68 -13.00 3.15
C GLN A 68 -2.62 -14.20 3.25
N SER A 69 -2.42 -15.08 4.24
CA SER A 69 -3.24 -16.29 4.40
C SER A 69 -4.72 -15.96 4.65
N CYS A 70 -4.99 -14.88 5.38
CA CYS A 70 -6.33 -14.42 5.67
C CYS A 70 -6.98 -13.67 4.48
N LEU A 71 -6.22 -12.81 3.79
CA LEU A 71 -6.68 -12.10 2.59
C LEU A 71 -6.99 -13.06 1.45
N ASP A 72 -6.19 -14.12 1.28
CA ASP A 72 -6.43 -15.14 0.26
C ASP A 72 -7.52 -16.15 0.65
N GLY A 73 -7.88 -16.20 1.94
CA GLY A 73 -8.91 -17.07 2.49
C GLY A 73 -10.33 -16.51 2.41
N GLU A 74 -11.25 -17.18 3.10
CA GLU A 74 -12.69 -16.86 3.10
C GLU A 74 -12.97 -15.45 3.63
N ALA A 75 -12.23 -14.99 4.64
CA ALA A 75 -12.40 -13.67 5.24
C ALA A 75 -12.12 -12.54 4.23
N GLY A 76 -10.97 -12.59 3.54
CA GLY A 76 -10.64 -11.61 2.51
C GLY A 76 -11.59 -11.66 1.31
N GLN A 77 -11.99 -12.86 0.87
CA GLN A 77 -12.93 -13.03 -0.24
C GLN A 77 -14.37 -12.61 0.11
N ALA A 78 -14.75 -12.66 1.39
CA ALA A 78 -16.04 -12.16 1.87
C ALA A 78 -16.04 -10.62 1.99
N ALA A 79 -14.90 -10.02 2.34
CA ALA A 79 -14.75 -8.57 2.48
C ALA A 79 -14.48 -7.85 1.15
N CYS A 80 -13.85 -8.52 0.19
CA CYS A 80 -13.40 -7.92 -1.07
C CYS A 80 -13.55 -8.85 -2.27
N THR A 81 -13.65 -8.24 -3.45
CA THR A 81 -13.47 -8.96 -4.72
C THR A 81 -12.00 -9.37 -4.90
N ALA A 82 -11.76 -10.46 -5.65
CA ALA A 82 -10.40 -10.90 -5.99
C ALA A 82 -9.56 -9.79 -6.66
N GLY A 83 -10.19 -8.94 -7.48
CA GLY A 83 -9.51 -7.80 -8.09
C GLY A 83 -9.09 -6.72 -7.09
N ALA A 84 -9.89 -6.47 -6.05
CA ALA A 84 -9.55 -5.51 -5.00
C ALA A 84 -8.40 -6.03 -4.12
N ILE A 85 -8.40 -7.33 -3.79
CA ILE A 85 -7.28 -7.99 -3.07
C ILE A 85 -5.99 -7.88 -3.90
N TYR A 86 -6.07 -8.12 -5.21
CA TYR A 86 -4.92 -7.97 -6.10
C TYR A 86 -4.38 -6.54 -6.12
N GLN A 87 -5.27 -5.54 -6.26
CA GLN A 87 -4.87 -4.13 -6.24
C GLN A 87 -4.24 -3.73 -4.91
N TYR A 88 -4.78 -4.19 -3.78
CA TYR A 88 -4.20 -3.95 -2.47
C TYR A 88 -2.75 -4.47 -2.38
N LYS A 89 -2.54 -5.72 -2.80
CA LYS A 89 -1.21 -6.34 -2.84
C LYS A 89 -0.25 -5.59 -3.76
N ASP A 90 -0.73 -5.16 -4.92
CA ASP A 90 0.08 -4.43 -5.91
C ASP A 90 0.44 -3.01 -5.44
N LEU A 91 -0.48 -2.33 -4.76
CA LEU A 91 -0.22 -1.00 -4.18
C LEU A 91 0.77 -1.07 -3.03
N LEU A 92 0.67 -2.06 -2.14
CA LEU A 92 1.67 -2.25 -1.08
C LEU A 92 3.06 -2.50 -1.69
N LYS A 93 3.15 -3.34 -2.72
CA LYS A 93 4.40 -3.55 -3.47
C LYS A 93 4.95 -2.26 -4.05
N THR A 94 4.11 -1.52 -4.77
CA THR A 94 4.51 -0.30 -5.47
C THR A 94 4.96 0.79 -4.51
N VAL A 95 4.20 1.01 -3.43
CA VAL A 95 4.51 2.04 -2.43
C VAL A 95 5.80 1.70 -1.70
N CYS A 96 5.95 0.47 -1.19
CA CYS A 96 7.16 0.06 -0.47
C CYS A 96 8.41 0.05 -1.35
N ALA A 97 8.27 -0.18 -2.65
CA ALA A 97 9.36 -0.14 -3.61
C ALA A 97 9.83 1.29 -3.96
N THR A 98 9.18 2.35 -3.45
CA THR A 98 9.67 3.72 -3.70
C THR A 98 10.94 4.02 -2.88
N GLU A 99 11.79 4.89 -3.42
CA GLU A 99 13.05 5.30 -2.77
C GLU A 99 12.82 5.93 -1.39
N GLN A 100 11.66 6.55 -1.18
CA GLN A 100 11.27 7.18 0.08
C GLN A 100 11.19 6.19 1.26
N PHE A 101 10.97 4.90 0.97
CA PHE A 101 10.92 3.83 1.96
C PHE A 101 12.12 2.89 1.89
N GLY A 102 13.14 3.23 1.11
CA GLY A 102 14.37 2.44 0.97
C GLY A 102 14.29 1.29 -0.03
N ASN A 103 13.41 1.39 -1.06
CA ASN A 103 13.25 0.38 -2.11
C ASN A 103 12.99 -1.03 -1.55
N LYS A 104 12.00 -1.15 -0.65
CA LYS A 104 11.66 -2.41 -0.01
C LYS A 104 10.99 -3.38 -0.97
N THR A 105 11.26 -4.66 -0.75
CA THR A 105 10.70 -5.75 -1.55
C THR A 105 9.52 -6.36 -0.82
N VAL A 106 8.35 -6.38 -1.46
CA VAL A 106 7.13 -7.00 -0.93
C VAL A 106 6.77 -8.19 -1.79
N VAL A 107 6.75 -9.39 -1.22
CA VAL A 107 6.44 -10.62 -1.94
C VAL A 107 5.26 -11.30 -1.29
N PHE A 108 4.10 -11.19 -1.94
CA PHE A 108 2.98 -12.09 -1.67
C PHE A 108 3.21 -13.37 -2.47
N THR A 109 3.19 -14.53 -1.80
CA THR A 109 3.18 -15.80 -2.52
C THR A 109 1.84 -15.97 -3.25
N ALA A 110 1.86 -16.68 -4.38
CA ALA A 110 0.61 -16.98 -5.08
C ALA A 110 -0.28 -17.85 -4.16
N PRO A 111 -1.61 -17.64 -4.15
CA PRO A 111 -2.50 -18.54 -3.45
C PRO A 111 -2.25 -19.96 -4.00
N ILE A 112 -1.92 -20.89 -3.10
CA ILE A 112 -1.75 -22.29 -3.45
C ILE A 112 -3.12 -22.74 -3.98
N PRO A 113 -3.24 -23.18 -5.25
CA PRO A 113 -4.51 -23.70 -5.73
C PRO A 113 -4.90 -24.84 -4.80
N SER A 114 -6.09 -24.78 -4.21
CA SER A 114 -6.65 -25.74 -3.25
C SER A 114 -6.79 -27.18 -3.81
N ASN A 115 -6.30 -27.43 -5.03
CA ASN A 115 -6.23 -28.74 -5.66
C ASN A 115 -4.80 -29.30 -5.78
N ALA A 116 -3.79 -28.65 -5.18
CA ALA A 116 -2.45 -29.21 -5.07
C ALA A 116 -2.40 -30.21 -3.91
N THR A 117 -3.09 -31.35 -4.08
CA THR A 117 -2.85 -32.56 -3.30
C THR A 117 -1.35 -32.85 -3.34
N THR A 118 -0.72 -32.81 -2.17
CA THR A 118 0.67 -33.22 -1.97
C THR A 118 0.81 -34.69 -2.36
N THR A 119 1.13 -34.97 -3.62
CA THR A 119 1.63 -36.29 -4.01
C THR A 119 3.05 -36.38 -3.45
N ASN A 120 3.15 -36.94 -2.26
CA ASN A 120 4.41 -37.26 -1.61
C ASN A 120 5.11 -38.35 -2.44
N THR A 121 5.86 -37.98 -3.47
CA THR A 121 6.67 -38.91 -4.25
C THR A 121 7.96 -39.18 -3.49
N THR A 122 7.90 -40.13 -2.57
CA THR A 122 9.08 -40.83 -2.06
C THR A 122 9.65 -41.67 -3.20
N ILE A 123 10.79 -41.25 -3.75
CA ILE A 123 11.59 -42.08 -4.66
C ILE A 123 12.53 -42.93 -3.77
N TYR A 124 12.29 -44.24 -3.74
CA TYR A 124 13.27 -45.25 -3.34
C TYR A 124 13.87 -45.89 -4.58
#